data_AF-A0A0P0VIA4-F1
#
_entry.id   AF-A0A0P0VIA4-F1
#
_cell.length_a   1.000
_cell.length_b   1.000
_cell.length_c   1.000
_cell.angle_alpha   90.00
_cell.angle_beta   90.00
_cell.angle_gamma   90.00
#
_symmetry.space_group_name_H-M   'P 1'
#
loop_
_entity.id
_entity.type
_entity.pdbx_description
1 polymer ?
#
loop_
_entity_poly.entity_id
_entity_poly.type
_entity_poly.pdbx_seq_one_letter_code
_entity_poly.pdbx_strand_id
1 'polypeptide(L)'
;MSKLQSDALREAISQIANDSREKQRKFVETIELQIGLKNYDPQKDKRFSGSVKLPHIPRPKLKVCMLGDAQHVEEAEKMGLDYMDVEAL
;
A
#
# COMPACT_ATOMS: atom_id res chain seq x y z
N MET A 1 -13.55 15.11 -3.93
CA MET A 1 -13.77 14.83 -2.49
C MET A 1 -13.62 13.34 -2.27
N SER A 2 -12.66 12.91 -1.45
CA SER A 2 -12.54 11.50 -1.08
C SER A 2 -13.82 11.08 -0.36
N LYS A 3 -14.43 9.94 -0.74
CA LYS A 3 -15.62 9.39 -0.06
C LYS A 3 -15.30 8.90 1.36
N LEU A 4 -14.01 8.86 1.72
CA LEU A 4 -13.51 8.53 3.05
C LEU A 4 -13.18 9.81 3.81
N GLN A 5 -13.72 9.91 5.03
CA GLN A 5 -13.41 11.01 5.94
C GLN A 5 -11.99 10.81 6.50
N SER A 6 -11.03 11.57 5.97
CA SER A 6 -9.60 11.46 6.28
C SER A 6 -9.29 11.58 7.77
N ASP A 7 -10.01 12.44 8.48
CA ASP A 7 -9.76 12.71 9.90
C ASP A 7 -10.17 11.52 10.77
N ALA A 8 -11.34 10.93 10.49
CA ALA A 8 -11.82 9.73 11.19
C ALA A 8 -10.86 8.55 11.00
N LEU A 9 -10.28 8.39 9.81
CA LEU A 9 -9.30 7.34 9.55
C LEU A 9 -8.01 7.55 10.37
N ARG A 10 -7.51 8.79 10.43
CA ARG A 10 -6.28 9.12 11.18
C ARG A 10 -6.47 8.95 12.69
N GLU A 11 -7.64 9.34 13.20
CA GLU A 11 -7.99 9.18 14.61
C GLU A 11 -8.06 7.69 14.99
N ALA A 12 -8.77 6.88 14.19
CA ALA A 12 -8.89 5.44 14.42
C ALA A 12 -7.53 4.73 14.41
N ILE A 13 -6.66 5.06 13.44
CA ILE A 13 -5.29 4.50 13.38
C ILE A 13 -4.49 4.89 14.63
N SER A 14 -4.58 6.14 15.07
CA SER A 14 -3.85 6.62 16.24
C SER A 14 -4.31 5.92 17.52
N GLN A 15 -5.61 5.69 17.66
CA GLN A 15 -6.18 4.96 18.80
C GLN A 15 -5.70 3.50 18.82
N ILE A 16 -5.81 2.78 17.70
CA ILE A 16 -5.35 1.38 17.61
C ILE A 16 -3.85 1.27 17.95
N ALA A 17 -3.04 2.22 17.46
CA ALA A 17 -1.61 2.24 17.74
C ALA A 17 -1.29 2.49 19.22
N ASN A 18 -2.08 3.32 19.90
CA ASN A 18 -1.93 3.58 21.33
C ASN A 18 -2.36 2.35 22.16
N ASP A 19 -3.50 1.74 21.84
CA ASP A 19 -4.01 0.55 22.52
C ASP A 19 -3.04 -0.65 22.40
N SER A 20 -2.41 -0.80 21.23
CA SER A 20 -1.34 -1.77 20.97
C SER A 20 -0.13 -1.57 21.89
N ARG A 21 0.24 -0.32 22.15
CA ARG A 21 1.38 0.03 23.02
C ARG A 21 1.06 -0.15 24.49
N GLU A 22 -0.16 0.19 24.91
CA GLU A 22 -0.61 0.00 26.29
C GLU A 22 -0.70 -1.48 26.67
N LYS A 23 -1.18 -2.33 25.75
CA LYS A 23 -1.33 -3.77 25.97
C LYS A 23 -0.41 -4.60 25.09
N GLN A 24 0.88 -4.51 25.38
CA GLN A 24 1.92 -5.19 24.61
C GLN A 24 1.71 -6.72 24.57
N ARG A 25 1.46 -7.24 23.36
CA ARG A 25 1.35 -8.68 23.11
C ARG A 25 2.73 -9.25 22.74
N LYS A 26 2.97 -10.51 23.06
CA LYS A 26 4.26 -11.20 22.79
C LYS A 26 4.44 -11.64 21.33
N PHE A 27 3.76 -10.99 20.38
CA PHE A 27 3.83 -11.31 18.96
C PHE A 27 3.71 -10.05 18.11
N VAL A 28 4.08 -10.14 16.84
CA VAL A 28 3.98 -9.02 15.89
C VAL A 28 2.52 -8.81 15.49
N GLU A 29 1.96 -7.67 15.86
CA GLU A 29 0.57 -7.32 15.56
C GLU A 29 0.41 -6.89 14.10
N THR A 30 -0.70 -7.28 13.47
CA THR A 30 -1.07 -6.89 12.10
C THR A 30 -2.36 -6.08 12.18
N ILE A 31 -2.39 -4.93 11.50
CA ILE A 31 -3.57 -4.07 11.38
C ILE A 31 -4.10 -4.21 9.95
N GLU A 32 -5.36 -4.63 9.82
CA GLU A 32 -6.04 -4.71 8.52
C GLU A 32 -7.06 -3.57 8.40
N LEU A 33 -7.01 -2.82 7.28
CA LEU A 33 -7.99 -1.79 6.96
C LEU A 33 -8.99 -2.35 5.95
N GLN A 34 -10.23 -2.55 6.39
CA GLN A 34 -11.32 -2.94 5.51
C GLN A 34 -12.16 -1.73 5.12
N ILE A 35 -12.38 -1.55 3.81
CA ILE A 35 -13.22 -0.47 3.28
C ILE A 35 -14.43 -1.10 2.62
N GLY A 36 -15.61 -0.87 3.20
CA GLY A 36 -16.89 -1.28 2.62
C GLY A 36 -17.43 -0.23 1.67
N LEU A 37 -17.42 -0.50 0.37
CA LEU A 37 -18.06 0.37 -0.63
C LEU A 37 -19.55 0.03 -0.73
N LYS A 38 -20.42 0.89 -0.17
CA LYS A 38 -21.86 0.79 -0.38
C LYS A 38 -22.24 1.41 -1.73
N ASN A 39 -23.16 0.76 -2.45
CA ASN A 39 -23.72 1.23 -3.73
C ASN A 39 -22.67 1.41 -4.85
N TYR A 40 -21.65 0.56 -4.89
CA TYR A 40 -20.68 0.51 -5.99
C TYR A 40 -21.09 -0.57 -7.00
N ASP A 41 -21.28 -0.18 -8.26
CA ASP A 41 -21.55 -1.11 -9.36
C ASP A 41 -20.30 -1.23 -10.24
N PRO A 42 -19.57 -2.35 -10.20
CA PRO A 42 -18.32 -2.53 -10.94
C PRO A 42 -18.48 -2.47 -12.47
N GLN A 43 -19.71 -2.57 -13.01
CA GLN A 43 -19.97 -2.44 -14.44
C GLN A 43 -20.25 -0.99 -14.86
N LYS A 44 -20.80 -0.16 -13.97
CA LYS A 44 -21.18 1.23 -14.26
C LYS A 44 -20.17 2.25 -13.75
N ASP A 45 -19.54 1.99 -12.61
CA ASP A 45 -18.60 2.91 -11.97
C ASP A 45 -17.16 2.58 -12.38
N LYS A 46 -16.46 3.58 -12.97
CA LYS A 46 -15.02 3.50 -13.23
C LYS A 46 -14.27 3.08 -11.96
N ARG A 47 -13.30 2.16 -12.11
CA ARG A 47 -12.43 1.72 -11.01
C ARG A 47 -11.85 2.92 -10.28
N PHE A 48 -12.08 3.00 -8.97
CA PHE A 48 -11.44 4.00 -8.13
C PHE A 48 -9.94 3.72 -8.08
N SER A 49 -9.14 4.54 -8.78
CA SER A 49 -7.68 4.54 -8.66
C SER A 49 -7.28 5.54 -7.58
N GLY A 50 -7.26 5.09 -6.33
CA GLY A 50 -6.69 5.83 -5.21
C GLY A 50 -5.40 5.17 -4.76
N SER A 51 -4.24 5.74 -5.12
CA SER A 51 -2.95 5.24 -4.63
C SER A 51 -2.65 5.88 -3.27
N VAL A 52 -2.62 5.07 -2.21
CA VAL A 52 -2.20 5.51 -0.87
C VAL A 52 -0.79 5.00 -0.62
N LYS A 53 0.18 5.91 -0.50
CA LYS A 53 1.55 5.56 -0.13
C LYS A 53 1.63 5.41 1.38
N LEU A 54 1.78 4.19 1.87
CA LEU A 54 2.01 3.93 3.28
C LEU A 54 3.47 4.31 3.64
N PRO A 55 3.69 5.00 4.78
CA PRO A 55 5.03 5.44 5.19
C PRO A 55 5.90 4.29 5.71
N HIS A 56 5.29 3.19 6.16
CA HIS A 56 5.99 2.03 6.69
C HIS A 56 5.91 0.86 5.72
N ILE A 57 7.05 0.24 5.41
CA ILE A 57 7.13 -0.94 4.55
C ILE A 57 6.63 -2.15 5.35
N PRO A 58 5.46 -2.72 5.02
CA PRO A 58 4.85 -3.78 5.83
C PRO A 58 5.61 -5.12 5.75
N ARG A 59 6.43 -5.33 4.71
CA ARG A 59 7.29 -6.51 4.58
C ARG A 59 8.71 -6.12 4.15
N PRO A 60 9.62 -5.86 5.10
CA PRO A 60 10.99 -5.42 4.82
C PRO A 60 11.82 -6.42 3.99
N LYS A 61 11.45 -7.72 4.03
CA LYS A 61 12.14 -8.79 3.32
C LYS A 61 11.61 -9.05 1.90
N LEU A 62 10.56 -8.34 1.48
CA LEU A 62 9.97 -8.52 0.16
C LEU A 62 10.72 -7.61 -0.81
N LYS A 63 11.60 -8.20 -1.62
CA LYS A 63 12.30 -7.50 -2.70
C LYS A 63 11.35 -7.37 -3.88
N VAL A 64 11.25 -6.17 -4.44
CA VAL A 64 10.44 -5.88 -5.62
C VAL A 64 11.42 -5.66 -6.77
N CYS A 65 11.27 -6.43 -7.84
CA CYS A 65 12.06 -6.30 -9.06
C CYS A 65 11.15 -5.79 -10.17
N MET A 66 11.59 -4.77 -10.90
CA MET A 66 10.88 -4.23 -12.06
C MET A 66 11.20 -5.07 -13.30
N LEU A 67 10.16 -5.58 -13.95
CA LEU A 67 10.25 -6.22 -15.27
C LEU A 67 9.63 -5.24 -16.27
N GLY A 68 10.40 -4.80 -17.26
CA GLY A 68 9.95 -3.77 -18.17
C GLY A 68 10.77 -3.68 -19.45
N ASP A 69 10.30 -2.86 -20.38
CA ASP A 69 11.05 -2.51 -21.58
C ASP A 69 12.23 -1.57 -21.26
N ALA A 70 13.04 -1.24 -22.28
CA ALA A 70 14.21 -0.39 -22.13
C ALA A 70 13.92 0.96 -21.45
N GLN A 71 12.72 1.53 -21.64
CA GLN A 71 12.36 2.80 -21.02
C GLN A 71 12.12 2.62 -19.51
N HIS A 72 11.39 1.58 -19.11
CA HIS A 72 11.13 1.30 -17.70
C HIS A 72 12.38 0.82 -16.95
N VAL A 73 13.29 0.13 -17.64
CA VAL A 73 14.60 -0.27 -17.09
C VAL A 73 15.48 0.94 -16.80
N GLU A 74 15.57 1.92 -17.71
CA GLU A 74 16.29 3.18 -17.44
C GLU A 74 15.69 3.96 -16.26
N GLU A 75 14.37 4.00 -16.14
CA GLU A 75 13.70 4.66 -15.01
C GLU A 75 13.96 3.93 -13.69
N ALA A 76 13.94 2.59 -13.70
CA ALA A 76 14.24 1.77 -12.53
C ALA A 76 15.70 1.92 -12.09
N GLU A 77 16.64 1.96 -13.03
CA GLU A 77 18.06 2.18 -12.76
C GLU A 77 18.31 3.56 -12.12
N LYS A 78 17.68 4.62 -12.66
CA LYS A 78 17.74 5.97 -12.08
C LYS A 78 17.15 6.03 -10.66
N MET A 79 16.16 5.19 -10.36
CA MET A 79 15.54 5.09 -9.03
C MET A 79 16.27 4.12 -8.09
N GLY A 80 17.29 3.38 -8.57
CA GLY A 80 18.02 2.38 -7.79
C GLY A 80 17.18 1.15 -7.43
N LEU A 81 16.19 0.80 -8.27
CA LEU A 81 15.36 -0.39 -8.12
C LEU A 81 16.00 -1.57 -8.86
N ASP A 82 15.93 -2.77 -8.26
CA ASP A 82 16.30 -4.01 -8.94
C ASP A 82 15.43 -4.17 -10.20
N TYR A 83 16.03 -4.43 -11.35
CA TYR A 83 15.34 -4.64 -12.61
C TYR A 83 15.83 -5.92 -13.31
N MET A 84 14.98 -6.51 -14.15
CA MET A 84 15.39 -7.51 -15.12
C MET A 84 14.78 -7.15 -16.48
N ASP A 85 15.56 -7.30 -17.54
CA ASP A 85 15.09 -7.14 -18.91
C ASP A 85 14.51 -8.46 -19.44
N VAL A 86 13.98 -8.41 -20.66
CA VAL A 86 13.37 -9.58 -21.34
C VAL A 86 14.43 -10.62 -21.73
N GLU A 87 15.71 -10.25 -21.81
CA GLU A 87 16.82 -11.17 -22.12
C GLU A 87 17.33 -11.91 -20.88
N ALA A 88 17.10 -11.37 -19.68
CA ALA A 88 17.49 -11.90 -18.38
C ALA A 88 16.41 -12.79 -17.73
N LEU A 89 15.24 -12.96 -18.36
CA LEU A 89 14.18 -13.89 -17.94
C LEU A 89 14.40 -15.29 -18.55
#